data_AF-A0AAU4A353-F1
#
_entry.id   AF-A0AAU4A353-F1
#
_cell.length_a   1.000
_cell.length_b   1.000
_cell.length_c   1.000
_cell.angle_alpha   90.00
_cell.angle_beta   90.00
_cell.angle_gamma   90.00
#
_symmetry.space_group_name_H-M   'P 1'
#
loop_
_entity.id
_entity.type
_entity.pdbx_description
1 polymer ?
#
loop_
_entity_poly.entity_id
_entity_poly.type
_entity_poly.pdbx_seq_one_letter_code
_entity_poly.pdbx_strand_id
1 'polypeptide(L)'
;MAGIEYNRPERDARTGAGAGEGEGAGSGSLPVCPSCGRGDEVRAVQAVFMDGHSHVSEGTGSGTERRTTTREVVSRLARALAPVPPAPRVSGRAVLGYLLSFVSIGTFLGGALSGHWFSASAEGSRPSYPSPGWNALTPPAQEADHFYLGWISGIALLAAVLLFAAGAQALRAYRARTEPGRPEAERLWTQGWYCARCSTAHFADGPALSLQEFRTRVWTAGGYGDLAEVHRAVDLTAGHGSGGV
;
A
#
# COMPACT_ATOMS: atom_id res chain seq x y z
N MET A 1 4.10 -23.74 23.97
CA MET A 1 4.20 -24.15 22.56
C MET A 1 2.87 -23.84 21.90
N ALA A 2 2.78 -22.72 21.17
CA ALA A 2 1.55 -22.32 20.48
C ALA A 2 1.43 -23.13 19.18
N GLY A 3 0.40 -23.98 19.09
CA GLY A 3 0.10 -24.74 17.87
C GLY A 3 -0.37 -23.79 16.78
N ILE A 4 0.35 -23.75 15.65
CA ILE A 4 -0.15 -23.13 14.43
C ILE A 4 -1.18 -24.11 13.86
N GLU A 5 -2.43 -23.93 14.26
CA GLU A 5 -3.56 -24.63 13.66
C GLU A 5 -3.74 -24.08 12.26
N TYR A 6 -3.17 -24.77 11.27
CA TYR A 6 -3.48 -24.55 9.87
C TYR A 6 -4.94 -24.92 9.67
N ASN A 7 -5.81 -23.91 9.76
CA ASN A 7 -7.19 -24.03 9.28
C ASN A 7 -7.11 -24.18 7.76
N ARG A 8 -6.84 -25.40 7.31
CA ARG A 8 -7.02 -25.81 5.92
C ARG A 8 -8.50 -25.56 5.67
N PRO A 9 -8.86 -24.62 4.78
CA PRO A 9 -10.26 -24.49 4.42
C PRO A 9 -10.68 -25.86 3.88
N GLU A 10 -11.46 -26.59 4.67
CA GLU A 10 -12.27 -27.67 4.18
C GLU A 10 -13.07 -27.03 3.05
N ARG A 11 -12.59 -27.30 1.85
CA ARG A 11 -13.26 -26.98 0.61
C ARG A 11 -14.54 -27.81 0.69
N ASP A 12 -15.59 -27.19 1.22
CA ASP A 12 -16.94 -27.73 1.22
C ASP A 12 -17.27 -28.14 -0.20
N ALA A 13 -17.08 -29.43 -0.50
CA ALA A 13 -17.43 -30.06 -1.76
C ALA A 13 -18.96 -30.23 -1.89
N ARG A 14 -19.73 -29.39 -1.20
CA ARG A 14 -21.19 -29.47 -1.07
C ARG A 14 -21.78 -28.06 -0.90
N THR A 15 -21.76 -27.29 -1.96
CA THR A 15 -22.76 -26.23 -2.14
C THR A 15 -22.99 -26.00 -3.63
N GLY A 16 -24.13 -26.53 -4.09
CA GLY A 16 -24.85 -26.24 -5.36
C GLY A 16 -24.01 -26.18 -6.64
N ALA A 17 -24.14 -27.07 -7.63
CA ALA A 17 -25.41 -27.47 -8.24
C ALA A 17 -26.48 -26.36 -8.25
N GLY A 18 -26.06 -25.10 -8.38
CA GLY A 18 -26.88 -24.04 -8.93
C GLY A 18 -26.62 -24.01 -10.42
N ALA A 19 -27.36 -24.83 -11.16
CA ALA A 19 -27.61 -24.58 -12.57
C ALA A 19 -28.42 -23.27 -12.64
N GLY A 20 -27.72 -22.15 -12.51
CA GLY A 20 -28.20 -20.90 -13.07
C GLY A 20 -28.03 -21.03 -14.57
N GLU A 21 -29.08 -21.46 -15.25
CA GLU A 21 -29.30 -21.15 -16.66
C GLU A 21 -29.39 -19.62 -16.78
N GLY A 22 -28.21 -18.99 -16.79
CA GLY A 22 -28.02 -17.66 -17.31
C GLY A 22 -28.06 -17.74 -18.82
N GLU A 23 -29.27 -17.84 -19.37
CA GLU A 23 -29.54 -17.55 -20.77
C GLU A 23 -29.09 -16.11 -21.07
N GLY A 24 -28.11 -15.97 -21.97
CA GLY A 24 -27.89 -14.70 -22.67
C GLY A 24 -26.61 -13.92 -22.39
N ALA A 25 -25.46 -14.57 -22.18
CA ALA A 25 -24.17 -13.97 -22.54
C ALA A 25 -23.40 -15.01 -23.35
N GLY A 26 -23.27 -14.75 -24.66
CA GLY A 26 -22.75 -15.71 -25.64
C GLY A 26 -21.59 -16.53 -25.08
N SER A 27 -21.76 -17.85 -25.09
CA SER A 27 -20.72 -18.84 -24.93
C SER A 27 -19.74 -18.71 -26.09
N GLY A 28 -18.96 -17.63 -26.07
CA GLY A 28 -17.75 -17.50 -26.86
C GLY A 28 -16.84 -18.63 -26.41
N SER A 29 -16.79 -19.70 -27.20
CA SER A 29 -15.84 -20.78 -27.00
C SER A 29 -14.47 -20.14 -26.86
N LEU A 30 -13.85 -20.28 -25.68
CA LEU A 30 -12.50 -19.78 -25.46
C LEU A 30 -11.58 -20.37 -26.55
N PRO A 31 -10.69 -19.55 -27.12
CA PRO A 31 -9.82 -20.01 -28.19
C PRO A 31 -8.92 -21.14 -27.69
N VAL A 32 -8.62 -22.09 -28.57
CA VAL A 32 -7.66 -23.16 -28.30
C VAL A 32 -6.25 -22.55 -28.20
N CYS A 33 -5.45 -22.99 -27.23
CA CYS A 33 -4.10 -22.47 -27.09
C CYS A 33 -3.23 -22.83 -28.31
N PRO A 34 -2.59 -21.85 -29.01
CA PRO A 34 -1.73 -22.13 -30.17
C PRO A 34 -0.48 -22.94 -29.80
N SER A 35 -0.02 -22.83 -28.56
CA SER A 35 1.21 -23.48 -28.10
C SER A 35 1.02 -24.97 -27.81
N CYS A 36 -0.11 -25.37 -27.22
CA CYS A 36 -0.36 -26.76 -26.80
C CYS A 36 -1.57 -27.43 -27.46
N GLY A 37 -2.37 -26.69 -28.24
CA GLY A 37 -3.53 -27.20 -28.96
C GLY A 37 -4.71 -27.56 -28.05
N ARG A 38 -4.75 -27.11 -26.79
CA ARG A 38 -5.83 -27.42 -25.83
C ARG A 38 -6.53 -26.16 -25.32
N GLY A 39 -7.83 -26.28 -25.01
CA GLY A 39 -8.66 -25.21 -24.47
C GLY A 39 -9.14 -25.46 -23.02
N ASP A 40 -8.75 -26.57 -22.41
CA ASP A 40 -9.19 -26.99 -21.06
C ASP A 40 -8.66 -26.08 -19.93
N GLU A 41 -7.46 -25.54 -20.11
CA GLU A 41 -6.81 -24.64 -19.15
C GLU A 41 -6.62 -23.20 -19.66
N VAL A 42 -7.42 -22.81 -20.65
CA VAL A 42 -7.45 -21.44 -21.16
C VAL A 42 -8.48 -20.65 -20.37
N ARG A 43 -8.08 -19.48 -19.88
CA ARG A 43 -8.97 -18.54 -19.17
C ARG A 43 -8.75 -17.13 -19.68
N ALA A 44 -9.80 -16.31 -19.70
CA ALA A 44 -9.64 -14.88 -19.94
C ALA A 44 -8.68 -14.28 -18.90
N VAL A 45 -7.80 -13.38 -19.32
CA VAL A 45 -6.81 -12.75 -18.41
C VAL A 45 -7.52 -12.05 -17.25
N GLN A 46 -8.64 -11.40 -17.51
CA GLN A 46 -9.47 -10.77 -16.47
C GLN A 46 -9.93 -11.78 -15.42
N ALA A 47 -10.39 -12.97 -15.84
CA ALA A 47 -10.82 -14.01 -14.91
C ALA A 47 -9.66 -14.48 -14.03
N VAL A 48 -8.47 -14.70 -14.60
CA VAL A 48 -7.26 -15.07 -13.86
C VAL A 48 -6.81 -13.97 -12.90
N PHE A 49 -6.90 -12.71 -13.34
CA PHE A 49 -6.60 -11.56 -12.50
C PHE A 49 -7.52 -11.49 -11.29
N MET A 50 -8.84 -11.56 -11.50
CA MET A 50 -9.83 -11.51 -10.41
C MET A 50 -9.73 -12.72 -9.48
N ASP A 51 -9.52 -13.93 -10.01
CA ASP A 51 -9.30 -15.16 -9.23
C ASP A 51 -8.03 -15.09 -8.36
N GLY A 52 -7.02 -14.37 -8.83
CA GLY A 52 -5.79 -14.13 -8.07
C GLY A 52 -5.89 -13.06 -6.98
N HIS A 53 -7.04 -12.38 -6.84
CA HIS A 53 -7.33 -11.52 -5.68
C HIS A 53 -8.00 -12.37 -4.61
N SER A 54 -7.26 -12.75 -3.57
CA SER A 54 -7.83 -13.40 -2.41
C SER A 54 -7.77 -12.51 -1.18
N HIS A 55 -8.82 -12.55 -0.37
CA HIS A 55 -8.84 -11.91 0.94
C HIS A 55 -8.51 -12.96 1.99
N VAL A 56 -7.40 -12.80 2.69
CA VAL A 56 -7.03 -13.65 3.82
C VAL A 56 -7.44 -12.92 5.09
N SER A 57 -8.43 -13.48 5.79
CA SER A 57 -8.85 -13.01 7.11
C SER A 57 -8.00 -13.70 8.18
N GLU A 58 -7.01 -13.00 8.71
CA GLU A 58 -6.24 -13.48 9.86
C GLU A 58 -6.95 -13.04 11.14
N GLY A 59 -7.53 -14.00 11.87
CA GLY A 59 -8.04 -13.76 13.22
C GLY A 59 -6.88 -13.75 14.21
N THR A 60 -6.49 -12.58 14.70
CA THR A 60 -5.46 -12.44 15.74
C THR A 60 -6.15 -12.18 17.08
N GLY A 61 -5.94 -13.06 18.07
CA GLY A 61 -6.49 -12.95 19.43
C GLY A 61 -6.93 -14.30 19.98
N SER A 62 -6.74 -14.53 21.28
CA SER A 62 -7.28 -15.68 22.00
C SER A 62 -8.36 -15.20 22.99
N GLY A 63 -9.50 -15.90 23.04
CA GLY A 63 -10.63 -15.53 23.91
C GLY A 63 -11.67 -14.63 23.23
N THR A 64 -12.30 -13.75 24.02
CA THR A 64 -13.44 -12.91 23.62
C THR A 64 -13.08 -11.75 22.68
N GLU A 65 -11.79 -11.41 22.55
CA GLU A 65 -11.30 -10.32 21.70
C GLU A 65 -10.61 -10.89 20.44
N ARG A 66 -11.40 -11.47 19.54
CA ARG A 66 -10.89 -11.95 18.25
C ARG A 66 -10.88 -10.81 17.25
N ARG A 67 -9.70 -10.28 16.93
CA ARG A 67 -9.54 -9.25 15.91
C ARG A 67 -9.32 -9.88 14.54
N THR A 68 -10.29 -9.78 13.66
CA THR A 68 -10.14 -10.23 12.27
C THR A 68 -9.48 -9.14 11.45
N THR A 69 -8.23 -9.37 11.02
CA THR A 69 -7.54 -8.50 10.07
C THR A 69 -7.63 -9.11 8.69
N THR A 70 -8.42 -8.51 7.81
CA THR A 70 -8.46 -8.85 6.39
C THR A 70 -7.27 -8.24 5.67
N ARG A 71 -6.45 -9.08 5.04
CA ARG A 71 -5.37 -8.66 4.15
C ARG A 71 -5.65 -9.18 2.75
N GLU A 72 -5.59 -8.28 1.79
CA GLU A 72 -5.69 -8.63 0.37
C GLU A 72 -4.33 -9.19 -0.09
N VAL A 73 -4.34 -10.41 -0.60
CA VAL A 73 -3.17 -11.08 -1.15
C VAL A 73 -3.39 -11.26 -2.64
N VAL A 74 -2.71 -10.42 -3.42
CA VAL A 74 -2.69 -10.55 -4.88
C VAL A 74 -1.60 -11.53 -5.29
N SER A 75 -1.99 -12.62 -5.95
CA SER A 75 -1.06 -13.64 -6.44
C SER A 75 -0.02 -13.04 -7.40
N ARG A 76 1.17 -13.64 -7.48
CA ARG A 76 2.23 -13.17 -8.41
C ARG A 76 1.75 -13.18 -9.85
N LEU A 77 0.93 -14.16 -10.22
CA LEU A 77 0.32 -14.27 -11.54
C LEU A 77 -0.65 -13.13 -11.81
N ALA A 78 -1.58 -12.84 -10.90
CA ALA A 78 -2.50 -11.72 -11.06
C ALA A 78 -1.75 -10.38 -11.13
N ARG A 79 -0.69 -10.20 -10.34
CA ARG A 79 0.15 -8.98 -10.42
C ARG A 79 0.87 -8.85 -11.76
N ALA A 80 1.37 -9.95 -12.32
CA ALA A 80 2.02 -9.94 -13.62
C ALA A 80 1.04 -9.63 -14.76
N LEU A 81 -0.23 -9.99 -14.59
CA LEU A 81 -1.32 -9.74 -15.52
C LEU A 81 -2.07 -8.42 -15.25
N ALA A 82 -1.62 -7.56 -14.34
CA ALA A 82 -2.33 -6.33 -14.00
C ALA A 82 -2.33 -5.31 -15.16
N PRO A 83 -3.48 -4.68 -15.48
CA PRO A 83 -3.56 -3.69 -16.57
C PRO A 83 -2.83 -2.38 -16.25
N VAL A 84 -2.63 -2.10 -14.96
CA VAL A 84 -1.99 -0.88 -14.46
C VAL A 84 -0.90 -1.27 -13.45
N PRO A 85 0.27 -0.61 -13.46
CA PRO A 85 1.30 -0.83 -12.44
C PRO A 85 0.76 -0.55 -11.04
N PRO A 86 1.28 -1.18 -9.97
CA PRO A 86 0.92 -0.80 -8.61
C PRO A 86 1.33 0.66 -8.32
N ALA A 87 0.51 1.36 -7.54
CA ALA A 87 0.86 2.70 -7.07
C ALA A 87 2.13 2.67 -6.21
N PRO A 88 2.94 3.75 -6.22
CA PRO A 88 4.12 3.83 -5.37
C PRO A 88 3.75 3.65 -3.90
N ARG A 89 4.48 2.77 -3.19
CA ARG A 89 4.25 2.52 -1.77
C ARG A 89 4.65 3.75 -0.95
N VAL A 90 3.66 4.45 -0.41
CA VAL A 90 3.86 5.59 0.50
C VAL A 90 3.80 5.21 1.97
N SER A 91 3.55 3.94 2.31
CA SER A 91 3.25 3.50 3.68
C SER A 91 4.33 3.89 4.70
N GLY A 92 5.61 3.64 4.40
CA GLY A 92 6.71 4.00 5.32
C GLY A 92 6.84 5.52 5.53
N ARG A 93 6.67 6.31 4.48
CA ARG A 93 6.69 7.78 4.54
C ARG A 93 5.49 8.33 5.30
N ALA A 94 4.31 7.74 5.12
CA ALA A 94 3.11 8.12 5.83
C ALA A 94 3.25 7.86 7.33
N VAL A 95 3.71 6.67 7.73
CA VAL A 95 3.95 6.33 9.15
C VAL A 95 4.95 7.30 9.78
N LEU A 96 6.07 7.57 9.11
CA LEU A 96 7.06 8.54 9.61
C LEU A 96 6.47 9.95 9.72
N GLY A 97 5.70 10.38 8.71
CA GLY A 97 4.99 11.65 8.73
C GLY A 97 4.04 11.76 9.93
N TYR A 98 3.27 10.72 10.22
CA TYR A 98 2.41 10.68 11.40
C TYR A 98 3.19 10.78 12.71
N LEU A 99 4.26 10.00 12.85
CA LEU A 99 5.10 10.05 14.06
C LEU A 99 5.68 11.46 14.28
N LEU A 100 6.17 12.10 13.23
CA LEU A 100 6.68 13.47 13.31
C LEU A 100 5.58 14.48 13.67
N SER A 101 4.37 14.33 13.14
CA SER A 101 3.22 15.15 13.54
C SER A 101 2.88 14.95 15.02
N PHE A 102 2.88 13.72 15.52
CA PHE A 102 2.62 13.44 16.95
C PHE A 102 3.69 14.05 17.85
N VAL A 103 4.98 13.93 17.48
CA VAL A 103 6.07 14.58 18.20
C VAL A 103 5.87 16.09 18.21
N SER A 104 5.61 16.70 17.04
CA SER A 104 5.38 18.14 16.94
C SER A 104 4.24 18.62 17.84
N ILE A 105 3.08 17.94 17.79
CA ILE A 105 1.90 18.25 18.60
C ILE A 105 2.19 18.07 20.09
N GLY A 106 2.83 16.97 20.48
CA GLY A 106 3.15 16.69 21.88
C GLY A 106 4.12 17.71 22.47
N THR A 107 5.16 18.08 21.72
CA THR A 107 6.13 19.10 22.14
C THR A 107 5.48 20.48 22.24
N PHE A 108 4.60 20.83 21.31
CA PHE A 108 3.86 22.09 21.34
C PHE A 108 2.90 22.17 22.54
N LEU A 109 2.10 21.12 22.77
CA LEU A 109 1.18 21.06 23.91
C LEU A 109 1.92 21.07 25.25
N GLY A 110 3.02 20.35 25.38
CA GLY A 110 3.85 20.37 26.60
C GLY A 110 4.44 21.76 26.88
N GLY A 111 4.87 22.46 25.83
CA GLY A 111 5.32 23.85 25.93
C GLY A 111 4.22 24.84 26.31
N ALA A 112 3.03 24.69 25.72
CA ALA A 112 1.88 25.55 26.02
C ALA A 112 1.36 25.35 27.46
N LEU A 113 1.22 24.09 27.90
CA LEU A 113 0.67 23.75 29.22
C LEU A 113 1.61 24.11 30.38
N SER A 114 2.92 24.14 30.15
CA SER A 114 3.91 24.58 31.13
C SER A 114 3.93 26.11 31.31
N GLY A 115 3.12 26.85 30.55
CA GLY A 115 3.01 28.32 30.66
C GLY A 115 4.18 29.08 30.04
N HIS A 116 5.21 28.38 29.56
CA HIS A 116 6.46 28.98 29.06
C HIS A 116 6.34 29.65 27.68
N TRP A 117 5.32 29.31 26.88
CA TRP A 117 5.20 29.83 25.50
C TRP A 117 4.53 31.20 25.40
N PHE A 118 3.70 31.56 26.39
CA PHE A 118 2.93 32.80 26.37
C PHE A 118 3.29 33.73 27.54
N SER A 119 4.25 33.37 28.39
CA SER A 119 4.64 34.15 29.57
C SER A 119 5.53 35.36 29.26
N ALA A 120 6.03 35.51 28.02
CA ALA A 120 6.96 36.58 27.63
C ALA A 120 6.38 38.01 27.65
N SER A 121 5.16 38.24 28.16
CA SER A 121 4.52 39.56 28.13
C SER A 121 3.89 40.00 29.46
N ALA A 122 4.02 39.23 30.54
CA ALA A 122 3.46 39.57 31.84
C ALA A 122 4.50 40.03 32.88
N GLU A 123 5.76 40.24 32.48
CA GLU A 123 6.80 40.89 33.31
C GLU A 123 6.58 42.42 33.37
N GLY A 124 5.32 42.84 33.48
CA GLY A 124 4.97 44.16 33.98
C GLY A 124 5.21 44.17 35.49
N SER A 125 6.45 44.45 35.88
CA SER A 125 6.85 45.03 37.16
C SER A 125 5.89 44.79 38.34
N ARG A 126 5.82 43.57 38.88
CA ARG A 126 5.26 43.39 40.22
C ARG A 126 6.28 43.93 41.22
N PRO A 127 5.94 44.93 42.05
CA PRO A 127 6.86 45.42 43.07
C PRO A 127 7.16 44.30 44.08
N SER A 128 8.43 43.92 44.17
CA SER A 128 8.93 43.02 45.21
C SER A 128 8.77 43.68 46.57
N TYR A 129 7.75 43.28 47.32
CA TYR A 129 7.69 43.58 48.75
C TYR A 129 8.58 42.57 49.49
N PRO A 130 9.57 43.01 50.29
CA PRO A 130 10.40 42.11 51.06
C PRO A 130 9.56 41.47 52.17
N SER A 131 9.30 40.16 52.06
CA SER A 131 8.67 39.38 53.13
C SER A 131 9.77 38.81 54.04
N PRO A 132 9.80 39.14 55.35
CA PRO A 132 10.80 38.63 56.27
C PRO A 132 10.32 37.28 56.82
N GLY A 133 10.77 36.19 56.20
CA GLY A 133 10.39 34.83 56.60
C GLY A 133 11.53 33.85 56.34
N TRP A 134 11.95 33.17 57.42
CA TRP A 134 13.12 32.31 57.50
C TRP A 134 12.96 31.04 56.64
N ASN A 135 14.05 30.65 55.97
CA ASN A 135 14.30 29.34 55.33
C ASN A 135 13.64 29.12 53.95
N ALA A 136 14.29 29.58 52.89
CA ALA A 136 14.14 28.97 51.58
C ALA A 136 15.51 28.89 50.91
N LEU A 137 16.23 27.78 51.18
CA LEU A 137 17.24 27.25 50.27
C LEU A 137 16.53 26.76 49.01
N THR A 138 15.90 27.66 48.27
CA THR A 138 15.39 27.35 46.94
C THR A 138 16.63 27.33 46.05
N PRO A 139 17.03 26.18 45.47
CA PRO A 139 18.08 26.19 44.47
C PRO A 139 17.69 27.21 43.39
N PRO A 140 18.66 27.96 42.82
CA PRO A 140 18.34 28.90 41.75
C PRO A 140 17.55 28.14 40.70
N ALA A 141 16.32 28.58 40.45
CA ALA A 141 15.48 28.01 39.41
C ALA A 141 16.27 28.16 38.12
N GLN A 142 16.86 27.06 37.66
CA GLN A 142 17.58 27.01 36.42
C GLN A 142 16.52 27.23 35.35
N GLU A 143 16.39 28.47 34.88
CA GLU A 143 15.61 28.81 33.70
C GLU A 143 16.23 28.06 32.53
N ALA A 144 15.79 26.82 32.34
CA ALA A 144 16.07 26.10 31.11
C ALA A 144 15.45 26.94 29.99
N ASP A 145 16.24 27.36 29.02
CA ASP A 145 15.76 28.13 27.89
C ASP A 145 14.89 27.22 27.01
N HIS A 146 13.57 27.25 27.17
CA HIS A 146 12.65 26.33 26.49
C HIS A 146 12.48 26.65 24.99
N PHE A 147 13.18 27.67 24.49
CA PHE A 147 13.24 28.00 23.07
C PHE A 147 13.61 26.79 22.20
N TYR A 148 14.41 25.85 22.74
CA TYR A 148 14.82 24.69 21.98
C TYR A 148 13.66 23.74 21.61
N LEU A 149 12.64 23.66 22.45
CA LEU A 149 11.45 22.82 22.20
C LEU A 149 10.61 23.38 21.05
N GLY A 150 10.58 24.72 20.91
CA GLY A 150 9.90 25.39 19.82
C GLY A 150 10.50 25.06 18.45
N TRP A 151 11.82 25.11 18.31
CA TRP A 151 12.44 24.74 17.04
C TRP A 151 12.31 23.25 16.74
N ILE A 152 12.40 22.36 17.73
CA ILE A 152 12.21 20.91 17.51
C ILE A 152 10.80 20.65 16.97
N SER A 153 9.77 21.24 17.58
CA SER A 153 8.39 21.10 17.11
C SER A 153 8.21 21.66 15.70
N GLY A 154 8.79 22.83 15.42
CA GLY A 154 8.72 23.46 14.10
C GLY A 154 9.40 22.63 13.00
N ILE A 155 10.60 22.11 13.26
CA ILE A 155 11.33 21.25 12.32
C ILE A 155 10.59 19.92 12.12
N ALA A 156 10.08 19.30 13.20
CA ALA A 156 9.31 18.07 13.11
C ALA A 156 8.04 18.26 12.25
N LEU A 157 7.31 19.37 12.45
CA LEU A 157 6.13 19.69 11.64
C LEU A 157 6.49 19.91 10.18
N LEU A 158 7.53 20.70 9.91
CA LEU A 158 7.99 20.97 8.55
C LEU A 158 8.39 19.66 7.84
N ALA A 159 9.12 18.79 8.52
CA ALA A 159 9.51 17.49 7.99
C ALA A 159 8.28 16.61 7.68
N ALA A 160 7.27 16.59 8.56
CA ALA A 160 6.02 15.88 8.32
C ALA A 160 5.29 16.42 7.07
N VAL A 161 5.14 17.75 6.96
CA VAL A 161 4.50 18.41 5.82
C VAL A 161 5.23 18.07 4.51
N LEU A 162 6.57 18.13 4.50
CA LEU A 162 7.37 17.80 3.32
C LEU A 162 7.20 16.33 2.91
N LEU A 163 7.14 15.39 3.87
CA LEU A 163 6.90 13.97 3.58
C LEU A 163 5.52 13.73 2.95
N PHE A 164 4.47 14.37 3.49
CA PHE A 164 3.12 14.26 2.94
C PHE A 164 3.02 14.93 1.56
N ALA A 165 3.61 16.12 1.39
CA ALA A 165 3.63 16.82 0.12
C ALA A 165 4.36 16.01 -0.97
N ALA A 166 5.54 15.48 -0.67
CA ALA A 166 6.30 14.63 -1.59
C ALA A 166 5.54 13.34 -1.93
N GLY A 167 4.87 12.71 -0.95
CA GLY A 167 4.02 11.54 -1.18
C GLY A 167 2.82 11.85 -2.09
N ALA A 168 2.14 12.98 -1.85
CA ALA A 168 1.01 13.43 -2.66
C ALA A 168 1.45 13.81 -4.08
N GLN A 169 2.58 14.50 -4.23
CA GLN A 169 3.15 14.85 -5.54
C GLN A 169 3.53 13.59 -6.33
N ALA A 170 4.17 12.61 -5.70
CA ALA A 170 4.51 11.35 -6.34
C ALA A 170 3.26 10.60 -6.82
N LEU A 171 2.21 10.56 -5.99
CA LEU A 171 0.95 9.92 -6.36
C LEU A 171 0.23 10.66 -7.49
N ARG A 172 0.20 12.00 -7.46
CA ARG A 172 -0.37 12.83 -8.53
C ARG A 172 0.38 12.67 -9.84
N ALA A 173 1.70 12.71 -9.81
CA ALA A 173 2.53 12.50 -11.00
C ALA A 173 2.33 11.10 -11.59
N TYR A 174 2.21 10.08 -10.72
CA TYR A 174 1.88 8.73 -11.13
C TYR A 174 0.51 8.66 -11.81
N ARG A 175 -0.55 9.20 -11.18
CA ARG A 175 -1.92 9.22 -11.75
C ARG A 175 -2.00 9.99 -13.06
N ALA A 176 -1.35 11.16 -13.13
CA ALA A 176 -1.32 11.97 -14.34
C ALA A 176 -0.69 11.23 -15.53
N ARG A 177 0.24 10.29 -15.27
CA ARG A 177 0.83 9.45 -16.32
C ARG A 177 -0.03 8.25 -16.70
N THR A 178 -0.72 7.64 -15.74
CA THR A 178 -1.43 6.38 -15.97
C THR A 178 -2.90 6.55 -16.34
N GLU A 179 -3.61 7.54 -15.78
CA GLU A 179 -5.04 7.73 -16.00
C GLU A 179 -5.42 7.97 -17.47
N PRO A 180 -4.71 8.80 -18.27
CA PRO A 180 -5.12 9.10 -19.64
C PRO A 180 -5.12 7.87 -20.57
N GLY A 181 -4.13 6.99 -20.42
CA GLY A 181 -4.00 5.80 -21.27
C GLY A 181 -4.58 4.52 -20.67
N ARG A 182 -5.08 4.58 -19.44
CA ARG A 182 -5.67 3.42 -18.75
C ARG A 182 -6.80 2.74 -19.56
N PRO A 183 -7.76 3.46 -20.19
CA PRO A 183 -8.82 2.80 -20.94
C PRO A 183 -8.30 1.97 -22.11
N GLU A 184 -7.23 2.42 -22.77
CA GLU A 184 -6.64 1.71 -23.91
C GLU A 184 -5.87 0.47 -23.47
N ALA A 185 -5.13 0.57 -22.35
CA ALA A 185 -4.52 -0.60 -21.72
C ALA A 185 -5.56 -1.63 -21.28
N GLU A 186 -6.66 -1.19 -20.65
CA GLU A 186 -7.76 -2.08 -20.23
C GLU A 186 -8.46 -2.73 -21.43
N ARG A 187 -8.67 -1.99 -22.54
CA ARG A 187 -9.22 -2.52 -23.79
C ARG A 187 -8.36 -3.64 -24.35
N LEU A 188 -7.04 -3.46 -24.43
CA LEU A 188 -6.14 -4.52 -24.90
C LEU A 188 -6.09 -5.69 -23.90
N TRP A 189 -6.05 -5.39 -22.61
CA TRP A 189 -6.00 -6.38 -21.54
C TRP A 189 -7.21 -7.33 -21.53
N THR A 190 -8.43 -6.81 -21.74
CA THR A 190 -9.67 -7.62 -21.80
C THR A 190 -9.71 -8.58 -23.00
N GLN A 191 -8.95 -8.30 -24.06
CA GLN A 191 -8.82 -9.18 -25.22
C GLN A 191 -7.81 -10.32 -24.98
N GLY A 192 -7.06 -10.27 -23.88
CA GLY A 192 -6.05 -11.25 -23.53
C GLY A 192 -6.64 -12.51 -22.91
N TRP A 193 -6.01 -13.65 -23.19
CA TRP A 193 -6.27 -14.91 -22.51
C TRP A 193 -4.96 -15.57 -22.07
N TYR A 194 -5.03 -16.40 -21.04
CA TYR A 194 -3.89 -17.05 -20.39
C TYR A 194 -4.08 -18.57 -20.38
N CYS A 195 -3.03 -19.31 -20.74
CA CYS A 195 -2.99 -20.77 -20.63
C CYS A 195 -2.20 -21.18 -19.39
N ALA A 196 -2.85 -21.84 -18.43
CA ALA A 196 -2.17 -22.27 -17.21
C ALA A 196 -1.08 -23.32 -17.48
N ARG A 197 -1.31 -24.23 -18.43
CA ARG A 197 -0.37 -25.28 -18.83
C ARG A 197 0.94 -24.76 -19.42
N CYS A 198 0.84 -23.79 -20.33
CA CYS A 198 2.00 -23.19 -20.99
C CYS A 198 2.59 -22.03 -20.19
N SER A 199 1.85 -21.50 -19.21
CA SER A 199 2.18 -20.26 -18.49
C SER A 199 2.43 -19.04 -19.40
N THR A 200 1.79 -19.04 -20.57
CA THR A 200 1.86 -17.96 -21.56
C THR A 200 0.53 -17.23 -21.68
N ALA A 201 0.62 -15.93 -21.98
CA ALA A 201 -0.51 -15.10 -22.33
C ALA A 201 -0.54 -14.85 -23.83
N HIS A 202 -1.73 -14.61 -24.37
CA HIS A 202 -1.96 -14.49 -25.79
C HIS A 202 -3.04 -13.44 -26.07
N PHE A 203 -3.02 -12.92 -27.29
CA PHE A 203 -4.10 -12.15 -27.89
C PHE A 203 -4.72 -12.98 -29.03
N ALA A 204 -5.91 -12.61 -29.51
CA ALA A 204 -6.71 -13.39 -30.47
C ALA A 204 -5.88 -14.02 -31.62
N ASP A 205 -4.99 -13.24 -32.25
CA ASP A 205 -4.15 -13.68 -33.38
C ASP A 205 -2.65 -13.53 -33.11
N GLY A 206 -2.25 -13.57 -31.83
CA GLY A 206 -0.88 -13.28 -31.41
C GLY A 206 -0.02 -14.52 -31.15
N PRO A 207 1.33 -14.39 -31.26
CA PRO A 207 2.23 -15.41 -30.75
C PRO A 207 2.07 -15.57 -29.23
N ALA A 208 2.58 -16.68 -28.69
CA ALA A 208 2.70 -16.88 -27.26
C ALA A 208 3.61 -15.80 -26.64
N LEU A 209 3.13 -15.15 -25.58
CA LEU A 209 3.87 -14.15 -24.84
C LEU A 209 4.18 -14.66 -23.44
N SER A 210 5.39 -14.39 -22.98
CA SER A 210 5.68 -14.43 -21.55
C SER A 210 4.80 -13.40 -20.81
N LEU A 211 4.56 -13.62 -19.52
CA LEU A 211 3.80 -12.69 -18.68
C LEU A 211 4.37 -11.27 -18.72
N GLN A 212 5.70 -11.16 -18.79
CA GLN A 212 6.39 -9.90 -18.88
C GLN A 212 6.19 -9.18 -20.22
N GLU A 213 6.21 -9.91 -21.34
CA GLU A 213 5.96 -9.33 -22.67
C GLU A 213 4.50 -8.90 -22.80
N PHE A 214 3.58 -9.71 -22.29
CA PHE A 214 2.17 -9.34 -22.20
C PHE A 214 1.99 -8.04 -21.41
N ARG A 215 2.56 -7.96 -20.20
CA ARG A 215 2.55 -6.74 -19.37
C ARG A 215 3.11 -5.53 -20.12
N THR A 216 4.26 -5.71 -20.77
CA THR A 216 4.92 -4.64 -21.54
C THR A 216 4.02 -4.16 -22.67
N ARG A 217 3.37 -5.05 -23.42
CA ARG A 217 2.43 -4.67 -24.49
C ARG A 217 1.20 -3.93 -23.95
N VAL A 218 0.57 -4.44 -22.89
CA VAL A 218 -0.60 -3.81 -22.27
C VAL A 218 -0.27 -2.41 -21.77
N TRP A 219 0.86 -2.25 -21.08
CA TRP A 219 1.26 -0.95 -20.53
C TRP A 219 1.76 0.02 -21.61
N THR A 220 2.37 -0.48 -22.68
CA THR A 220 2.74 0.33 -23.84
C THR A 220 1.50 0.87 -24.55
N ALA A 221 0.43 0.07 -24.67
CA ALA A 221 -0.85 0.55 -25.21
C ALA A 221 -1.45 1.68 -24.36
N GLY A 222 -1.25 1.66 -23.04
CA GLY A 222 -1.60 2.76 -22.15
C GLY A 222 -0.59 3.91 -22.08
N GLY A 223 0.51 3.88 -22.83
CA GLY A 223 1.52 4.94 -22.84
C GLY A 223 2.46 4.96 -21.63
N TYR A 224 2.50 3.89 -20.82
CA TYR A 224 3.36 3.76 -19.63
C TYR A 224 4.18 2.46 -19.64
N GLY A 225 4.61 2.03 -20.83
CA GLY A 225 5.40 0.82 -21.05
C GLY A 225 6.78 0.83 -20.38
N ASP A 226 7.38 2.01 -20.18
CA ASP A 226 8.63 2.22 -19.45
C ASP A 226 8.57 1.69 -18.01
N LEU A 227 7.40 1.77 -17.37
CA LEU A 227 7.18 1.23 -16.03
C LEU A 227 7.30 -0.29 -15.99
N ALA A 228 7.08 -1.00 -17.11
CA ALA A 228 7.14 -2.46 -17.18
C ALA A 228 8.57 -2.98 -17.03
N GLU A 229 9.57 -2.20 -17.47
CA GLU A 229 10.99 -2.51 -17.32
C GLU A 229 11.44 -2.31 -15.89
N VAL A 230 11.04 -1.19 -15.28
CA VAL A 230 11.33 -0.91 -13.85
C VAL A 230 10.81 -2.03 -12.97
N HIS A 231 9.58 -2.50 -13.21
CA HIS A 231 9.00 -3.60 -12.43
C HIS A 231 9.70 -4.93 -12.66
N ARG A 232 10.24 -5.19 -13.87
CA ARG A 232 11.02 -6.41 -14.14
C ARG A 232 12.27 -6.44 -13.27
N ALA A 233 12.98 -5.32 -13.16
CA ALA A 233 14.17 -5.21 -12.32
C ALA A 233 13.85 -5.45 -10.84
N VAL A 234 12.74 -4.88 -10.35
CA VAL A 234 12.29 -5.07 -8.96
C VAL A 234 11.95 -6.54 -8.69
N ASP A 235 11.20 -7.19 -9.58
CA ASP A 235 10.82 -8.60 -9.41
C ASP A 235 12.05 -9.54 -9.36
N LEU A 236 13.10 -9.25 -10.15
CA LEU A 236 14.36 -9.98 -10.11
C LEU A 236 15.12 -9.78 -8.78
N THR A 237 15.17 -8.55 -8.26
CA THR A 237 15.81 -8.28 -6.96
C THR A 237 15.07 -8.93 -5.78
N ALA A 238 13.73 -8.95 -5.84
CA ALA A 238 12.91 -9.56 -4.79
C ALA A 238 12.98 -11.09 -4.79
N GLY A 239 13.17 -11.72 -5.97
CA GLY A 239 13.32 -13.17 -6.10
C GLY A 239 14.63 -13.71 -5.52
N HIS A 240 15.71 -12.93 -5.57
CA HIS A 240 17.03 -13.36 -5.06
C HIS A 240 17.13 -13.32 -3.52
N GLY A 241 16.37 -12.44 -2.87
CA GLY A 241 16.40 -12.28 -1.41
C GLY A 241 15.55 -13.28 -0.61
N SER A 242 14.76 -14.15 -1.25
CA SER A 242 13.85 -15.08 -0.56
C SER A 242 14.39 -16.52 -0.43
N GLY A 243 15.66 -16.76 -0.82
CA GLY A 243 16.29 -18.08 -0.79
C GLY A 243 17.21 -18.35 0.40
N GLY A 244 17.22 -17.48 1.42
CA GLY A 244 18.13 -17.62 2.57
C GLY A 244 17.48 -17.27 3.89
N VAL A 245 16.64 -18.17 4.43
CA VAL A 245 16.53 -18.54 5.85
C VAL A 245 15.97 -19.95 5.92
#